data_AF-A0A7V9DSF6-F1
#
_entry.id   AF-A0A7V9DSF6-F1
#
_cell.length_a   1.000
_cell.length_b   1.000
_cell.length_c   1.000
_cell.angle_alpha   90.00
_cell.angle_beta   90.00
_cell.angle_gamma   90.00
#
_symmetry.space_group_name_H-M   'P 1'
#
loop_
_entity.id
_entity.type
_entity.pdbx_description
1 polymer ?
#
loop_
_entity_poly.entity_id
_entity_poly.type
_entity_poly.pdbx_seq_one_letter_code
_entity_poly.pdbx_strand_id
1 'polypeptide(L)' 'MAGTSQHRRFGWIRKLPSRRYQASYVGPDTARHRAPGTFAAKIDAEGWLASESRLIDSGAWSPPGERTGPASRPT' A
#
# COMPACT_ATOMS: atom_id res chain seq x y z
N MET A 1 -27.22 -5.55 6.93
CA MET A 1 -26.91 -5.47 5.49
C MET A 1 -25.63 -4.67 5.34
N ALA A 2 -24.48 -5.31 5.07
CA ALA A 2 -23.21 -4.61 4.89
C ALA A 2 -23.24 -3.89 3.53
N GLY A 3 -23.32 -2.56 3.58
CA GLY A 3 -23.57 -1.70 2.43
C GLY A 3 -22.54 -1.86 1.32
N THR A 4 -23.07 -2.04 0.11
CA THR A 4 -22.49 -1.81 -1.21
C THR A 4 -20.98 -1.59 -1.24
N SER A 5 -20.26 -2.66 -1.60
CA SER A 5 -18.84 -2.69 -1.93
C SER A 5 -18.55 -1.84 -3.18
N GLN A 6 -18.67 -0.52 -3.08
CA GLN A 6 -17.89 0.37 -3.93
C GLN A 6 -16.44 0.03 -3.63
N HIS A 7 -15.75 -0.59 -4.59
CA HIS A 7 -14.39 -1.10 -4.49
C HIS A 7 -13.49 -0.07 -3.81
N ARG A 8 -13.36 -0.16 -2.48
CA ARG A 8 -12.45 0.69 -1.72
C ARG A 8 -11.08 0.19 -2.16
N ARG A 9 -10.43 0.97 -3.02
CA ARG A 9 -9.07 0.72 -3.51
C ARG A 9 -8.26 0.24 -2.32
N PHE A 10 -7.80 -1.01 -2.35
CA PHE A 10 -7.17 -1.63 -1.20
C PHE A 10 -6.00 -0.74 -0.75
N GLY A 11 -5.99 -0.31 0.52
CA GLY A 11 -4.99 0.62 1.04
C GLY A 11 -5.26 2.11 0.74
N TRP A 12 -4.18 2.89 0.73
CA TRP A 12 -4.13 4.34 0.68
C TRP A 12 -2.96 4.77 -0.19
N ILE A 13 -3.27 5.50 -1.25
CA ILE A 13 -2.30 6.16 -2.13
C ILE A 13 -2.30 7.66 -1.85
N ARG A 14 -1.13 8.22 -1.51
CA ARG A 14 -0.92 9.67 -1.40
C ARG A 14 -0.01 10.17 -2.53
N LYS A 15 -0.33 11.35 -3.08
CA LYS A 15 0.54 12.03 -4.04
C LYS A 15 1.49 12.96 -3.28
N LEU A 16 2.79 12.84 -3.55
CA LEU A 16 3.83 13.70 -2.99
C LEU A 16 3.97 15.00 -3.82
N PRO A 17 4.51 16.09 -3.25
CA PRO A 17 4.80 17.32 -3.98
C PRO A 17 5.78 17.09 -5.15
N SER A 18 6.62 16.05 -5.05
CA SER A 18 7.51 15.58 -6.13
C SER A 18 6.78 14.91 -7.30
N ARG A 19 5.45 14.97 -7.36
CA ARG A 19 4.58 14.28 -8.34
C ARG A 19 4.62 12.74 -8.29
N ARG A 20 5.33 12.15 -7.33
CA ARG A 20 5.39 10.71 -7.10
C ARG A 20 4.21 10.24 -6.24
N TYR A 21 3.88 8.95 -6.33
CA TYR A 21 2.81 8.32 -5.59
C TYR A 21 3.39 7.40 -4.52
N GLN A 22 2.92 7.50 -3.29
CA GLN A 22 3.27 6.57 -2.22
C GLN A 22 2.04 5.73 -1.88
N ALA A 23 2.20 4.42 -1.93
CA ALA A 23 1.18 3.47 -1.50
C ALA A 23 1.43 3.02 -0.07
N SER A 24 0.35 2.78 0.66
CA SER A 24 0.36 2.17 1.99
C SER A 24 -0.93 1.38 2.19
N TYR A 25 -0.91 0.29 2.94
CA TYR A 25 -2.13 -0.45 3.30
C TYR A 25 -2.11 -0.85 4.76
N VAL A 26 -3.25 -1.27 5.28
CA VAL A 26 -3.36 -1.87 6.61
C VAL A 26 -3.48 -3.37 6.40
N GLY A 27 -2.51 -4.11 6.94
CA GLY A 27 -2.51 -5.57 6.87
C GLY A 27 -3.47 -6.19 7.89
N PRO A 28 -3.66 -7.52 7.85
CA PRO A 28 -4.44 -8.24 8.87
C PRO A 28 -3.85 -8.10 10.28
N ASP A 29 -2.57 -7.74 10.40
CA ASP A 29 -1.88 -7.44 11.66
C ASP A 29 -2.34 -6.11 12.31
N THR A 30 -3.28 -5.37 11.69
CA THR A 30 -3.67 -4.00 12.09
C THR A 30 -2.53 -2.98 11.94
N ALA A 31 -1.33 -3.41 11.53
CA ALA A 31 -0.21 -2.56 11.21
C ALA A 31 -0.34 -1.92 9.82
N ARG A 32 0.16 -0.67 9.71
CA ARG A 32 0.24 0.05 8.44
C ARG A 32 1.56 -0.26 7.74
N HIS A 33 1.47 -0.87 6.56
CA HIS A 33 2.60 -1.20 5.71
C HIS A 33 2.71 -0.20 4.56
N ARG A 34 3.89 0.40 4.37
CA ARG A 34 4.16 1.35 3.28
C ARG A 34 4.93 0.64 2.18
N ALA A 35 4.73 1.08 0.94
CA ALA A 35 5.58 0.65 -0.16
C ALA A 35 7.04 1.06 0.11
N PRO A 36 8.02 0.22 -0.29
CA PRO A 36 9.44 0.50 -0.06
C PRO A 36 9.94 1.70 -0.89
N GLY A 37 9.24 2.02 -1.98
CA GLY A 37 9.54 3.15 -2.85
C GLY A 37 8.33 4.03 -3.11
N THR A 38 8.55 5.07 -3.90
CA THR A 38 7.50 5.88 -4.48
C THR A 38 7.38 5.58 -5.97
N PHE A 39 6.15 5.58 -6.47
CA PHE A 39 5.79 5.23 -7.82
C PHE A 39 5.68 6.48 -8.71
N ALA A 40 5.89 6.33 -10.01
CA ALA A 40 5.76 7.43 -10.96
C ALA A 40 4.29 7.67 -11.33
N ALA A 41 3.50 6.61 -11.49
CA ALA A 41 2.08 6.70 -11.76
C ALA A 41 1.23 6.14 -10.60
N LYS A 42 -0.02 6.61 -10.54
CA LYS A 42 -1.01 6.08 -9.59
C LYS A 42 -1.29 4.60 -9.84
N ILE A 43 -1.29 4.19 -11.11
CA ILE A 43 -1.59 2.81 -11.52
C ILE A 43 -0.52 1.82 -11.02
N ASP A 44 0.76 2.22 -11.00
CA ASP A 44 1.83 1.40 -10.42
C ASP A 44 1.61 1.20 -8.91
N ALA A 45 1.19 2.27 -8.22
CA ALA A 45 0.85 2.21 -6.80
C ALA A 45 -0.38 1.33 -6.54
N GLU A 46 -1.40 1.38 -7.41
CA GLU A 46 -2.58 0.51 -7.36
C GLU A 46 -2.20 -0.96 -7.64
N GLY A 47 -1.32 -1.21 -8.61
CA GLY A 47 -0.82 -2.55 -8.93
C GLY A 47 -0.05 -3.20 -7.79
N TRP A 48 0.78 -2.42 -7.09
CA TRP A 48 1.45 -2.90 -5.87
C TRP A 48 0.46 -3.28 -4.76
N LEU A 49 -0.56 -2.44 -4.54
CA LEU A 49 -1.61 -2.72 -3.55
C LEU A 49 -2.43 -3.96 -3.93
N ALA A 50 -2.70 -4.17 -5.21
CA ALA A 50 -3.41 -5.35 -5.70
C ALA A 50 -2.60 -6.65 -5.49
N SER A 51 -1.30 -6.63 -5.75
CA SER A 51 -0.40 -7.74 -5.45
C SER A 51 -0.41 -8.09 -3.96
N GLU A 52 -0.40 -7.08 -3.11
CA GLU A 52 -0.33 -7.27 -1.66
C GLU A 52 -1.67 -7.76 -1.11
N SER A 53 -2.78 -7.25 -1.63
CA SER A 53 -4.11 -7.80 -1.34
C SER A 53 -4.21 -9.27 -1.73
N ARG A 54 -3.63 -9.67 -2.86
CA ARG A 54 -3.64 -11.06 -3.33
C ARG A 54 -2.79 -11.97 -2.44
N LEU A 55 -1.64 -11.49 -1.96
CA LEU A 55 -0.82 -12.22 -1.00
C LEU A 55 -1.52 -12.40 0.35
N ILE A 56 -2.26 -11.38 0.81
CA ILE A 56 -3.03 -11.43 2.06
C ILE A 56 -4.15 -12.46 1.92
N ASP A 57 -4.89 -12.40 0.81
CA ASP A 57 -5.95 -13.36 0.50
C ASP A 57 -5.42 -14.80 0.41
N SER A 58 -4.24 -14.99 -0.19
CA SER A 58 -3.61 -16.31 -0.29
C SER A 58 -2.92 -16.79 1.00
N GLY A 59 -2.91 -15.99 2.08
CA GLY A 59 -2.24 -16.33 3.33
C GLY A 59 -0.70 -16.43 3.24
N ALA A 60 -0.11 -16.05 2.11
CA ALA A 60 1.34 -16.08 1.87
C ALA A 60 1.98 -14.69 2.09
N TRP A 61 1.22 -13.77 2.66
CA TRP A 61 1.64 -12.41 2.89
C TRP A 61 2.72 -12.31 3.97
N SER A 62 3.81 -11.65 3.62
CA SER A 62 4.93 -11.36 4.53
C SER A 62 5.09 -9.83 4.66
N PRO A 63 5.27 -9.31 5.88
CA PRO A 63 5.28 -7.87 6.13
C PRO A 63 6.46 -7.20 5.40
N PRO A 64 6.21 -6.17 4.55
CA PRO A 64 7.27 -5.45 3.85
C PRO A 64 8.12 -4.56 4.77
N GLY A 65 7.80 -4.51 6.07
CA GLY A 65 8.56 -3.77 7.09
C GLY A 65 10.01 -4.25 7.20
N GLU A 66 10.27 -5.52 6.89
CA GLU A 66 11.63 -6.08 6.87
C GLU A 66 12.42 -5.70 5.60
N ARG A 67 11.76 -5.09 4.61
CA ARG A 67 12.35 -4.76 3.30
C ARG A 67 12.61 -3.28 3.08
N THR A 68 12.10 -2.38 3.93
CA THR A 68 12.33 -0.95 3.78
C THR A 68 13.22 -0.42 4.90
N GLY A 69 14.49 -0.18 4.53
CA GLY A 69 15.34 0.74 5.27
C GLY A 69 14.65 2.11 5.41
N PRO A 70 14.97 2.87 6.47
CA PRO A 70 14.20 4.03 6.93
C PRO A 70 14.27 5.19 5.95
N ALA A 71 13.36 5.24 4.97
CA ALA A 71 13.26 6.38 4.06
C ALA A 71 12.33 7.47 4.66
N SER A 72 12.98 8.36 5.41
CA SER A 72 12.73 9.80 5.50
C SER A 72 11.32 10.27 5.90
N ARG A 73 11.22 10.70 7.17
CA ARG A 73 10.28 11.74 7.62
C ARG A 73 10.58 13.03 6.83
N PRO A 74 9.66 13.61 6.05
CA PRO A 74 9.75 15.03 5.75
C PRO A 74 9.26 15.80 6.97
N THR A 75 10.06 16.76 7.44
CA THR A 75 9.73 17.74 8.48
C THR A 75 8.58 18.63 8.05
#